data_AF-A0A1Z8N0I6-F1
#
_entry.id   AF-A0A1Z8N0I6-F1
#
_cell.length_a   1.000
_cell.length_b   1.000
_cell.length_c   1.000
_cell.angle_alpha   90.00
_cell.angle_beta   90.00
_cell.angle_gamma   90.00
#
_symmetry.space_group_name_H-M   'P 1'
#
loop_
_entity.id
_entity.type
_entity.pdbx_description
1 polymer ?
#
loop_
_entity_poly.entity_id
_entity_poly.type
_entity_poly.pdbx_seq_one_letter_code
_entity_poly.pdbx_strand_id
1 'polypeptide(L)'
;MRHFVNYKHLNTLLADNYSPQSMPTSSQQASGLLVLPALLVAALVSLPIIVTLLSLAQPASPIWDHLRDTVLNEYLLNTLALMMLTGGLSLLLGVSTGWLIGACHFRGRATLSWLLMLPLASPAYIIAYVYTDLLEVSGPVQTTLRAWLSLGINDLQFPPIRNLTGAAVLLSLVLYPYVYLLARNSFAGRSGAQFDAARVLGHGPFSAFFRVALPAARPAIVGGLALVLMETLADFGVVSYFSVPTFSTGIFRTWLGLGEPQAALKLASLMLLFVIVLIGLEESNRRGAVDRSDISSASQINLTGIRATLAIGVCVLPIVLGFVIPVLTLAIYAFDNVNAVTQSKFAELALNSITLAVTAGIGVTLIAWVLAYVKRLHPSSLTHGLIRISTLGYALPGILLAVALLKPIGNFDHWLVQALPGVSTPLLSGSLFLLLYAYLCRFLTVAYQSVDSGFASISHDVDAAARTLGANTGEMIRKVHFPLLQPSILAACLLVFVDVMRELPATLILRPFNFDTLATQVYRLASDERLGEASGAALLIVILGVLPVVLLQRSKSRGADSNS
;
A
#
# COMPACT_ATOMS: atom_id res chain seq x y z
N MET A 1 -51.30 -34.32 31.46
CA MET A 1 -50.90 -35.55 30.72
C MET A 1 -50.55 -35.12 29.30
N ARG A 2 -49.31 -34.70 29.04
CA ARG A 2 -48.22 -35.49 28.42
C ARG A 2 -48.70 -36.30 27.20
N HIS A 3 -48.46 -35.76 26.00
CA HIS A 3 -47.84 -36.52 24.92
C HIS A 3 -47.03 -35.56 24.02
N PHE A 4 -45.71 -35.61 24.23
CA PHE A 4 -44.70 -35.08 23.32
C PHE A 4 -44.68 -35.99 22.08
N VAL A 5 -44.96 -35.44 20.90
CA VAL A 5 -44.66 -36.09 19.62
C VAL A 5 -43.23 -35.72 19.25
N ASN A 6 -42.42 -36.76 19.04
CA ASN A 6 -40.99 -36.71 18.83
C ASN A 6 -40.69 -36.29 17.38
N TYR A 7 -40.44 -35.00 17.15
CA TYR A 7 -40.09 -34.41 15.84
C TYR A 7 -38.84 -35.00 15.17
N LYS A 8 -38.06 -35.83 15.88
CA LYS A 8 -36.82 -36.41 15.36
C LYS A 8 -37.04 -37.54 14.34
N HIS A 9 -38.24 -38.12 14.26
CA HIS A 9 -38.51 -39.27 13.37
C HIS A 9 -39.06 -38.88 11.99
N LEU A 10 -39.62 -37.67 11.83
CA LEU A 10 -40.07 -37.18 10.52
C LEU A 10 -38.92 -36.67 9.64
N ASN A 11 -37.82 -36.18 10.23
CA ASN A 11 -36.65 -35.75 9.46
C ASN A 11 -35.84 -36.92 8.88
N THR A 12 -35.97 -38.14 9.43
CA THR A 12 -35.30 -39.33 8.90
C THR A 12 -35.98 -39.91 7.66
N LEU A 13 -37.30 -39.73 7.50
CA LEU A 13 -38.03 -40.26 6.33
C LEU A 13 -38.01 -39.34 5.10
N LEU A 14 -37.64 -38.05 5.27
CA LEU A 14 -37.44 -37.10 4.16
C LEU A 14 -35.97 -37.01 3.71
N ALA A 15 -35.04 -37.65 4.43
CA ALA A 15 -33.61 -37.63 4.11
C ALA A 15 -33.18 -38.72 3.11
N ASP A 16 -33.99 -39.78 2.90
CA ASP A 16 -33.58 -40.95 2.11
C ASP A 16 -33.98 -40.93 0.63
N ASN A 17 -34.68 -39.89 0.14
CA ASN A 17 -35.15 -39.81 -1.26
C ASN A 17 -34.55 -38.68 -2.11
N TYR A 18 -33.46 -38.05 -1.66
CA TYR A 18 -32.65 -37.16 -2.50
C TYR A 18 -31.18 -37.58 -2.41
N SER A 19 -30.87 -38.75 -2.97
CA SER A 19 -29.52 -39.01 -3.47
C SER A 19 -29.35 -38.25 -4.79
N PRO A 20 -28.49 -37.22 -4.88
CA PRO A 20 -28.15 -36.68 -6.18
C PRO A 20 -27.44 -37.79 -6.95
N GLN A 21 -28.12 -38.33 -7.96
CA GLN A 21 -27.51 -39.19 -8.96
C GLN A 21 -26.28 -38.44 -9.49
N SER A 22 -25.10 -38.98 -9.18
CA SER A 22 -23.83 -38.49 -9.69
C SER A 22 -23.83 -38.67 -11.21
N MET A 23 -24.12 -37.60 -11.94
CA MET A 23 -23.84 -37.55 -13.37
C MET A 23 -22.34 -37.78 -13.61
N PRO A 24 -21.96 -38.52 -14.67
CA PRO A 24 -20.56 -38.82 -14.94
C PRO A 24 -19.77 -37.53 -15.16
N THR A 25 -18.65 -37.44 -14.43
CA THR A 25 -17.70 -36.34 -14.36
C THR A 25 -16.94 -36.15 -15.68
N SER A 26 -17.45 -35.32 -16.58
CA SER A 26 -16.64 -34.66 -17.62
C SER A 26 -16.10 -33.29 -17.18
N SER A 27 -16.39 -32.86 -15.94
CA SER A 27 -16.10 -31.52 -15.40
C SER A 27 -14.78 -31.38 -14.62
N GLN A 28 -14.03 -32.46 -14.38
CA GLN A 28 -12.75 -32.40 -13.64
C GLN A 28 -11.56 -31.96 -14.50
N GLN A 29 -11.55 -32.24 -15.81
CA GLN A 29 -10.47 -31.75 -16.69
C GLN A 29 -10.60 -30.26 -17.04
N ALA A 30 -11.84 -29.75 -17.17
CA ALA A 30 -12.09 -28.33 -17.41
C ALA A 30 -11.75 -27.44 -16.20
N SER A 31 -11.83 -27.99 -14.98
CA SER A 31 -11.52 -27.25 -13.75
C SER A 31 -10.02 -27.05 -13.52
N GLY A 32 -9.16 -27.97 -13.99
CA GLY A 32 -7.71 -27.80 -13.93
C GLY A 32 -7.20 -26.64 -14.78
N LEU A 33 -7.75 -26.48 -15.99
CA LEU A 33 -7.34 -25.41 -16.91
C LEU A 33 -7.70 -24.01 -16.40
N LEU A 34 -8.79 -23.90 -15.64
CA LEU A 34 -9.28 -22.63 -15.09
C LEU A 34 -8.48 -22.15 -13.87
N VAL A 35 -7.82 -23.05 -13.14
CA VAL A 35 -6.95 -22.69 -12.01
C VAL A 35 -5.51 -22.38 -12.45
N LEU A 36 -5.13 -22.79 -13.68
CA LEU A 36 -3.79 -22.58 -14.23
C LEU A 36 -3.29 -21.12 -14.15
N PRO A 37 -4.08 -20.07 -14.45
CA PRO A 37 -3.62 -18.69 -14.30
C PRO A 37 -3.27 -18.34 -12.85
N ALA A 38 -4.06 -18.80 -11.88
CA ALA A 38 -3.77 -18.58 -10.46
C ALA A 38 -2.51 -19.30 -10.02
N LEU A 39 -2.28 -20.52 -10.53
CA LEU A 39 -1.06 -21.29 -10.27
C LEU A 39 0.18 -20.57 -10.83
N LEU A 40 0.11 -20.10 -12.08
CA LEU A 40 1.23 -19.40 -12.73
C LEU A 40 1.60 -18.11 -12.01
N VAL A 41 0.60 -17.30 -11.64
CA VAL A 41 0.86 -16.05 -10.91
C VAL A 41 1.40 -16.32 -9.51
N ALA A 42 0.90 -17.34 -8.81
CA ALA A 42 1.44 -17.75 -7.51
C ALA A 42 2.89 -18.24 -7.62
N ALA A 43 3.22 -19.00 -8.68
CA ALA A 43 4.58 -19.45 -8.95
C ALA A 43 5.52 -18.26 -9.23
N LEU A 44 5.07 -17.28 -10.02
CA LEU A 44 5.83 -16.06 -10.29
C LEU A 44 6.07 -15.26 -8.99
N VAL A 45 5.04 -14.92 -8.24
CA VAL A 45 5.18 -14.13 -7.00
C VAL A 45 5.98 -14.88 -5.92
N SER A 46 5.92 -16.22 -5.89
CA SER A 46 6.72 -17.00 -4.95
C SER A 46 8.20 -17.07 -5.31
N LEU A 47 8.60 -16.84 -6.57
CA LEU A 47 10.00 -16.88 -7.00
C LEU A 47 10.92 -15.98 -6.15
N PRO A 48 10.70 -14.65 -6.01
CA PRO A 48 11.56 -13.81 -5.20
C PRO A 48 11.54 -14.19 -3.72
N ILE A 49 10.41 -14.68 -3.20
CA ILE A 49 10.29 -15.14 -1.80
C ILE A 49 11.18 -16.37 -1.59
N ILE A 50 11.06 -17.37 -2.47
CA ILE A 50 11.83 -18.60 -2.42
C ILE A 50 13.32 -18.32 -2.58
N VAL A 51 13.72 -17.53 -3.58
CA VAL A 51 15.13 -17.15 -3.80
C VAL A 51 15.71 -16.44 -2.58
N THR A 52 14.94 -15.54 -1.98
CA THR A 52 15.36 -14.82 -0.78
C THR A 52 15.52 -15.78 0.41
N LEU A 53 14.57 -16.69 0.64
CA LEU A 53 14.67 -17.66 1.74
C LEU A 53 15.80 -18.68 1.53
N LEU A 54 16.01 -19.16 0.30
CA LEU A 54 17.11 -20.07 -0.04
C LEU A 54 18.48 -19.42 0.14
N SER A 55 18.59 -18.08 0.10
CA SER A 55 19.84 -17.38 0.37
C SER A 55 20.40 -17.64 1.78
N LEU A 56 19.54 -17.95 2.75
CA LEU A 56 19.93 -18.28 4.12
C LEU A 56 20.74 -19.59 4.19
N ALA A 57 20.46 -20.53 3.28
CA ALA A 57 21.16 -21.80 3.20
C ALA A 57 22.48 -21.72 2.42
N GLN A 58 22.73 -20.63 1.69
CA GLN A 58 23.98 -20.44 0.96
C GLN A 58 25.14 -20.10 1.91
N PRO A 59 26.39 -20.49 1.58
CA PRO A 59 27.57 -20.13 2.36
C PRO A 59 27.66 -18.62 2.61
N ALA A 60 28.16 -18.20 3.79
CA ALA A 60 28.46 -16.81 4.05
C ALA A 60 29.64 -16.34 3.18
N SER A 61 29.51 -15.15 2.59
CA SER A 61 30.66 -14.46 2.02
C SER A 61 31.46 -13.78 3.14
N PRO A 62 32.76 -13.48 2.95
CA PRO A 62 33.53 -12.73 3.95
C PRO A 62 32.90 -11.36 4.29
N ILE A 63 32.20 -10.77 3.33
CA ILE A 63 31.49 -9.50 3.49
C ILE A 63 30.25 -9.68 4.38
N TRP A 64 29.58 -10.82 4.34
CA TRP A 64 28.50 -11.14 5.28
C TRP A 64 29.00 -11.17 6.73
N ASP A 65 30.14 -11.81 6.98
CA ASP A 65 30.71 -11.89 8.33
C ASP A 65 31.09 -10.50 8.84
N HIS A 66 31.72 -9.69 8.00
CA HIS A 66 32.00 -8.28 8.33
C HIS A 66 30.74 -7.48 8.66
N LEU A 67 29.67 -7.62 7.86
CA LEU A 67 28.40 -6.93 8.11
C LEU A 67 27.75 -7.38 9.42
N ARG A 68 27.82 -8.68 9.73
CA ARG A 68 27.29 -9.27 10.95
C ARG A 68 27.95 -8.67 12.18
N ASP A 69 29.26 -8.51 12.14
CA ASP A 69 30.07 -8.06 13.27
C ASP A 69 30.04 -6.55 13.47
N THR A 70 29.73 -5.78 12.42
CA THR A 70 29.79 -4.30 12.47
C THR A 70 28.41 -3.63 12.50
N VAL A 71 27.60 -3.81 11.45
CA VAL A 71 26.41 -2.98 11.19
C VAL A 71 25.08 -3.71 11.36
N LEU A 72 25.08 -5.04 11.43
CA LEU A 72 23.83 -5.82 11.46
C LEU A 72 22.97 -5.50 12.69
N ASN A 73 23.58 -5.37 13.86
CA ASN A 73 22.86 -5.01 15.08
C ASN A 73 22.26 -3.60 14.98
N GLU A 74 22.99 -2.66 14.36
CA GLU A 74 22.51 -1.32 14.12
C GLU A 74 21.32 -1.30 13.14
N TYR A 75 21.39 -2.04 12.02
CA TYR A 75 20.27 -2.21 11.10
C TYR A 75 19.03 -2.79 11.78
N LEU A 76 19.21 -3.79 12.64
CA LEU A 76 18.13 -4.41 13.41
C LEU A 76 17.46 -3.41 14.36
N LEU A 77 18.25 -2.77 15.23
CA LEU A 77 17.73 -1.87 16.24
C LEU A 77 17.10 -0.62 15.63
N ASN A 78 17.70 -0.03 14.61
CA ASN A 78 17.15 1.15 13.96
C ASN A 78 15.89 0.84 13.17
N THR A 79 15.81 -0.32 12.51
CA THR A 79 14.58 -0.74 11.83
C THR A 79 13.44 -0.93 12.83
N LEU A 80 13.69 -1.61 13.96
CA LEU A 80 12.70 -1.78 15.02
C LEU A 80 12.29 -0.45 15.65
N ALA A 81 13.24 0.42 15.96
CA ALA A 81 12.97 1.73 16.53
C ALA A 81 12.15 2.61 15.58
N LEU A 82 12.50 2.61 14.28
CA LEU A 82 11.77 3.35 13.26
C LEU A 82 10.32 2.84 13.13
N MET A 83 10.13 1.52 13.12
CA MET A 83 8.80 0.89 13.11
C MET A 83 7.98 1.27 14.34
N MET A 84 8.56 1.18 15.55
CA MET A 84 7.86 1.52 16.79
C MET A 84 7.45 2.99 16.85
N LEU A 85 8.37 3.91 16.52
CA LEU A 85 8.09 5.34 16.55
C LEU A 85 7.08 5.74 15.47
N THR A 86 7.27 5.30 14.23
CA THR A 86 6.37 5.61 13.11
C THR A 86 4.98 5.02 13.36
N GLY A 87 4.91 3.78 13.84
CA GLY A 87 3.66 3.12 14.20
C GLY A 87 2.95 3.83 15.34
N GLY A 88 3.65 4.21 16.41
CA GLY A 88 3.11 4.96 17.54
C GLY A 88 2.53 6.32 17.15
N LEU A 89 3.28 7.11 16.37
CA LEU A 89 2.83 8.41 15.86
C LEU A 89 1.66 8.27 14.89
N SER A 90 1.71 7.28 13.99
CA SER A 90 0.62 7.02 13.04
C SER A 90 -0.66 6.54 13.73
N LEU A 91 -0.56 5.75 14.81
CA LEU A 91 -1.70 5.40 15.65
C LEU A 91 -2.29 6.64 16.32
N LEU A 92 -1.45 7.50 16.89
CA LEU A 92 -1.89 8.72 17.55
C LEU A 92 -2.66 9.61 16.57
N LEU A 93 -2.08 9.89 15.40
CA LEU A 93 -2.69 10.73 14.36
C LEU A 93 -3.91 10.06 13.73
N GLY A 94 -3.81 8.79 13.35
CA GLY A 94 -4.86 8.07 12.63
C GLY A 94 -6.08 7.72 13.49
N VAL A 95 -5.88 7.28 14.74
CA VAL A 95 -7.00 6.95 15.64
C VAL A 95 -7.71 8.21 16.11
N SER A 96 -6.97 9.29 16.43
CA SER A 96 -7.58 10.56 16.86
C SER A 96 -8.40 11.20 15.75
N THR A 97 -7.85 11.33 14.54
CA THR A 97 -8.59 11.86 13.39
C THR A 97 -9.70 10.91 12.95
N GLY A 98 -9.50 9.59 13.04
CA GLY A 98 -10.51 8.57 12.74
C GLY A 98 -11.70 8.63 13.68
N TRP A 99 -11.49 8.85 14.98
CA TRP A 99 -12.56 9.05 15.96
C TRP A 99 -13.33 10.35 15.71
N LEU A 100 -12.62 11.46 15.47
CA LEU A 100 -13.26 12.76 15.23
C LEU A 100 -14.14 12.73 13.97
N ILE A 101 -13.66 12.14 12.87
CA ILE A 101 -14.44 12.06 11.63
C ILE A 101 -15.49 10.92 11.68
N GLY A 102 -15.22 9.82 12.39
CA GLY A 102 -16.13 8.67 12.45
C GLY A 102 -17.31 8.89 13.41
N ALA A 103 -17.04 9.37 14.61
CA ALA A 103 -17.99 9.42 15.73
C ALA A 103 -18.51 10.83 16.07
N CYS A 104 -17.88 11.90 15.58
CA CYS A 104 -18.30 13.28 15.89
C CYS A 104 -18.89 14.01 14.68
N HIS A 105 -19.67 15.05 14.94
CA HIS A 105 -20.23 15.95 13.93
C HIS A 105 -19.85 17.41 14.26
N PHE A 106 -19.27 18.12 13.29
CA PHE A 106 -18.85 19.51 13.36
C PHE A 106 -18.71 20.13 11.96
N ARG A 107 -18.69 21.46 11.88
CA ARG A 107 -18.61 22.19 10.60
C ARG A 107 -17.33 21.85 9.85
N GLY A 108 -17.44 21.53 8.56
CA GLY A 108 -16.30 21.19 7.70
C GLY A 108 -15.82 19.73 7.77
N ARG A 109 -16.46 18.88 8.58
CA ARG A 109 -16.14 17.44 8.68
C ARG A 109 -16.13 16.72 7.33
N ALA A 110 -17.12 16.98 6.47
CA ALA A 110 -17.20 16.33 5.16
C ALA A 110 -15.95 16.63 4.32
N THR A 111 -15.51 17.90 4.31
CA THR A 111 -14.29 18.33 3.62
C THR A 111 -13.04 17.72 4.25
N LEU A 112 -12.92 17.77 5.59
CA LEU A 112 -11.76 17.19 6.28
C LEU A 112 -11.67 15.67 6.08
N SER A 113 -12.80 14.99 5.90
CA SER A 113 -12.82 13.53 5.78
C SER A 113 -12.03 12.99 4.58
N TRP A 114 -11.96 13.75 3.48
CA TRP A 114 -11.17 13.37 2.30
C TRP A 114 -9.81 14.09 2.29
N LEU A 115 -9.72 15.32 2.82
CA LEU A 115 -8.42 16.02 2.92
C LEU A 115 -7.40 15.26 3.78
N LEU A 116 -7.85 14.57 4.83
CA LEU A 116 -7.01 13.69 5.67
C LEU A 116 -6.38 12.53 4.89
N MET A 117 -6.84 12.24 3.66
CA MET A 117 -6.24 11.22 2.79
C MET A 117 -5.14 11.79 1.90
N LEU A 118 -5.04 13.12 1.75
CA LEU A 118 -4.08 13.77 0.83
C LEU A 118 -2.61 13.50 1.15
N PRO A 119 -2.16 13.48 2.42
CA PRO A 119 -0.76 13.19 2.72
C PRO A 119 -0.29 11.85 2.14
N LEU A 120 -1.19 10.87 2.04
CA LEU A 120 -0.89 9.56 1.46
C LEU A 120 -0.49 9.63 -0.03
N ALA A 121 -0.92 10.68 -0.74
CA ALA A 121 -0.59 10.87 -2.16
C ALA A 121 0.85 11.39 -2.36
N SER A 122 1.44 12.02 -1.34
CA SER A 122 2.78 12.58 -1.44
C SER A 122 3.83 11.53 -1.07
N PRO A 123 4.86 11.31 -1.91
CA PRO A 123 5.94 10.39 -1.56
C PRO A 123 6.72 10.89 -0.34
N ALA A 124 6.98 9.99 0.61
CA ALA A 124 7.63 10.37 1.87
C ALA A 124 9.04 10.92 1.68
N TYR A 125 9.80 10.39 0.71
CA TYR A 125 11.15 10.87 0.40
C TYR A 125 11.15 12.32 -0.10
N ILE A 126 10.14 12.73 -0.89
CA ILE A 126 9.99 14.12 -1.34
C ILE A 126 9.72 15.03 -0.15
N ILE A 127 8.86 14.60 0.77
CA ILE A 127 8.56 15.33 2.00
C ILE A 127 9.83 15.47 2.85
N ALA A 128 10.66 14.43 2.95
CA ALA A 128 11.94 14.48 3.65
C ALA A 128 12.92 15.49 3.04
N TYR A 129 12.99 15.58 1.72
CA TYR A 129 13.79 16.59 1.03
C TYR A 129 13.31 18.00 1.36
N VAL A 130 12.00 18.25 1.22
CA VAL A 130 11.42 19.57 1.49
C VAL A 130 11.62 19.98 2.94
N TYR A 131 11.35 19.11 3.91
CA TYR A 131 11.51 19.46 5.32
C TYR A 131 12.96 19.65 5.74
N THR A 132 13.91 18.96 5.10
CA THR A 132 15.33 19.19 5.36
C THR A 132 15.74 20.58 4.94
N ASP A 133 15.38 20.98 3.73
CA ASP A 133 15.65 22.31 3.19
C ASP A 133 14.92 23.43 3.95
N LEU A 134 13.67 23.20 4.35
CA LEU A 134 12.92 24.17 5.15
C LEU A 134 13.54 24.41 6.53
N LEU A 135 14.01 23.34 7.18
CA LEU A 135 14.42 23.35 8.58
C LEU A 135 15.94 23.34 8.79
N GLU A 136 16.77 23.29 7.75
CA GLU A 136 18.21 23.45 7.91
C GLU A 136 18.58 24.87 8.32
N VAL A 137 19.86 25.08 8.66
CA VAL A 137 20.36 26.36 9.18
C VAL A 137 20.20 27.49 8.17
N SER A 138 20.44 27.21 6.89
CA SER A 138 20.22 28.10 5.73
C SER A 138 18.76 28.18 5.30
N GLY A 139 17.90 27.31 5.82
CA GLY A 139 16.52 27.17 5.41
C GLY A 139 15.68 28.42 5.71
N PRO A 140 14.58 28.62 4.97
CA PRO A 140 13.71 29.78 5.14
C PRO A 140 13.12 29.89 6.54
N VAL A 141 12.85 28.77 7.23
CA VAL A 141 12.27 28.80 8.59
C VAL A 141 13.27 29.37 9.60
N GLN A 142 14.48 28.82 9.65
CA GLN A 142 15.50 29.29 10.59
C GLN A 142 15.98 30.69 10.24
N THR A 143 16.18 31.00 8.95
CA THR A 143 16.63 32.33 8.51
C THR A 143 15.61 33.41 8.84
N THR A 144 14.31 33.15 8.62
CA THR A 144 13.24 34.10 8.96
C THR A 144 13.11 34.28 10.47
N LEU A 145 13.21 33.19 11.25
CA LEU A 145 13.12 33.26 12.71
C LEU A 145 14.32 34.01 13.32
N ARG A 146 15.54 33.78 12.80
CA ARG A 146 16.74 34.53 13.19
C ARG A 146 16.61 36.02 12.87
N ALA A 147 16.11 36.36 11.68
CA ALA A 147 15.87 37.74 11.29
C ALA A 147 14.81 38.42 12.19
N TRP A 148 13.71 37.72 12.49
CA TRP A 148 12.63 38.27 13.31
C TRP A 148 13.02 38.46 14.78
N LEU A 149 13.81 37.53 15.34
CA LEU A 149 14.29 37.59 16.72
C LEU A 149 15.63 38.33 16.89
N SER A 150 16.20 38.86 15.81
CA SER A 150 17.53 39.49 15.78
C SER A 150 18.65 38.59 16.37
N LEU A 151 18.57 37.29 16.08
CA LEU A 151 19.51 36.27 16.57
C LEU A 151 20.63 36.00 15.55
N GLY A 152 21.83 35.69 16.04
CA GLY A 152 22.95 35.21 15.24
C GLY A 152 22.76 33.76 14.77
N ILE A 153 23.67 33.28 13.90
CA ILE A 153 23.64 31.90 13.38
C ILE A 153 23.73 30.86 14.50
N ASN A 154 24.50 31.14 15.56
CA ASN A 154 24.75 30.20 16.64
C ASN A 154 23.70 30.22 17.76
N ASP A 155 22.82 31.23 17.78
CA ASP A 155 21.89 31.47 18.89
C ASP A 155 20.58 30.68 18.74
N LEU A 156 20.28 30.21 17.53
CA LEU A 156 19.11 29.39 17.22
C LEU A 156 19.56 28.08 16.58
N GLN A 157 19.50 26.99 17.34
CA GLN A 157 19.81 25.65 16.85
C GLN A 157 18.58 24.76 16.92
N PHE A 158 18.01 24.44 15.76
CA PHE A 158 16.96 23.43 15.70
C PHE A 158 17.56 22.03 15.89
N PRO A 159 16.81 21.09 16.47
CA PRO A 159 17.26 19.70 16.51
C PRO A 159 17.48 19.20 15.07
N PRO A 160 18.57 18.46 14.80
CA PRO A 160 18.87 17.99 13.46
C PRO A 160 17.77 17.07 12.97
N ILE A 161 17.14 17.38 11.84
CA ILE A 161 16.03 16.58 11.31
C ILE A 161 16.49 15.25 10.69
N ARG A 162 17.73 15.20 10.18
CA ARG A 162 18.33 14.02 9.53
C ARG A 162 18.77 12.99 10.56
N ASN A 163 17.81 12.42 11.26
CA ASN A 163 18.01 11.36 12.24
C ASN A 163 16.81 10.39 12.25
N LEU A 164 16.90 9.34 13.06
CA LEU A 164 15.86 8.31 13.16
C LEU A 164 14.49 8.88 13.58
N THR A 165 14.46 9.81 14.53
CA THR A 165 13.21 10.41 15.02
C THR A 165 12.57 11.32 13.98
N GLY A 166 13.36 12.10 13.24
CA GLY A 166 12.89 12.91 12.13
C GLY A 166 12.32 12.05 11.01
N ALA A 167 12.98 10.94 10.66
CA ALA A 167 12.45 9.98 9.70
C ALA A 167 11.10 9.41 10.16
N ALA A 168 10.98 9.03 11.43
CA ALA A 168 9.72 8.51 11.99
C ALA A 168 8.57 9.54 11.96
N VAL A 169 8.85 10.80 12.29
CA VAL A 169 7.87 11.89 12.23
C VAL A 169 7.37 12.08 10.80
N LEU A 170 8.29 12.22 9.84
CA LEU A 170 7.91 12.46 8.45
C LEU A 170 7.17 11.28 7.82
N LEU A 171 7.62 10.05 8.08
CA LEU A 171 6.88 8.85 7.65
C LEU A 171 5.49 8.81 8.28
N SER A 172 5.35 9.15 9.57
CA SER A 172 4.03 9.16 10.22
C SER A 172 3.06 10.18 9.64
N LEU A 173 3.55 11.35 9.22
CA LEU A 173 2.73 12.39 8.58
C LEU A 173 2.16 11.95 7.23
N VAL A 174 2.83 11.00 6.56
CA VAL A 174 2.42 10.45 5.26
C VAL A 174 1.60 9.18 5.40
N LEU A 175 1.94 8.33 6.38
CA LEU A 175 1.40 6.98 6.51
C LEU A 175 0.22 6.87 7.49
N TYR A 176 -0.02 7.83 8.38
CA TYR A 176 -1.21 7.83 9.25
C TYR A 176 -2.56 7.63 8.52
N PRO A 177 -2.76 8.04 7.25
CA PRO A 177 -4.03 7.85 6.56
C PRO A 177 -4.48 6.39 6.48
N TYR A 178 -3.55 5.42 6.47
CA TYR A 178 -3.90 3.98 6.50
C TYR A 178 -4.66 3.61 7.79
N VAL A 179 -4.19 4.09 8.95
CA VAL A 179 -4.87 3.89 10.24
C VAL A 179 -6.18 4.68 10.28
N TYR A 180 -6.14 5.94 9.85
CA TYR A 180 -7.32 6.81 9.80
C TYR A 180 -8.49 6.18 9.05
N LEU A 181 -8.25 5.64 7.84
CA LEU A 181 -9.32 5.11 6.99
C LEU A 181 -10.04 3.92 7.64
N LEU A 182 -9.27 2.98 8.18
CA LEU A 182 -9.83 1.78 8.81
C LEU A 182 -10.47 2.09 10.17
N ALA A 183 -9.83 2.94 10.97
CA ALA A 183 -10.37 3.39 12.25
C ALA A 183 -11.69 4.17 12.07
N ARG A 184 -11.73 5.11 11.13
CA ARG A 184 -12.93 5.90 10.81
C ARG A 184 -14.12 5.01 10.45
N ASN A 185 -13.93 4.04 9.58
CA ASN A 185 -15.00 3.13 9.15
C ASN A 185 -15.51 2.29 10.33
N SER A 186 -14.61 1.84 11.21
CA SER A 186 -14.99 1.09 12.41
C SER A 186 -15.80 1.94 13.39
N PHE A 187 -15.35 3.17 13.68
CA PHE A 187 -16.03 4.08 14.60
C PHE A 187 -17.36 4.61 14.06
N ALA A 188 -17.49 4.79 12.75
CA ALA A 188 -18.75 5.21 12.13
C ALA A 188 -19.82 4.09 12.11
N GLY A 189 -19.38 2.82 12.19
CA GLY A 189 -20.25 1.65 12.21
C GLY A 189 -20.30 0.99 13.59
N ARG A 190 -19.96 -0.30 13.64
CA ARG A 190 -20.12 -1.17 14.81
C ARG A 190 -19.50 -0.64 16.10
N SER A 191 -18.27 -0.12 16.07
CA SER A 191 -17.58 0.34 17.29
C SER A 191 -18.32 1.55 17.90
N GLY A 192 -18.85 2.43 17.06
CA GLY A 192 -19.69 3.55 17.51
C GLY A 192 -21.03 3.10 18.08
N ALA A 193 -21.70 2.12 17.46
CA ALA A 193 -22.96 1.58 18.00
C ALA A 193 -22.75 0.93 19.39
N GLN A 194 -21.63 0.23 19.59
CA GLN A 194 -21.26 -0.34 20.89
C GLN A 194 -20.89 0.75 21.92
N PHE A 195 -20.27 1.84 21.48
CA PHE A 195 -20.04 3.02 22.31
C PHE A 195 -21.37 3.60 22.82
N ASP A 196 -22.36 3.78 21.94
CA ASP A 196 -23.67 4.31 22.31
C ASP A 196 -24.39 3.40 23.32
N ALA A 197 -24.36 2.08 23.09
CA ALA A 197 -24.89 1.10 24.04
C ALA A 197 -24.22 1.21 25.42
N ALA A 198 -22.89 1.38 25.47
CA ALA A 198 -22.17 1.57 26.72
C ALA A 198 -22.57 2.88 27.44
N ARG A 199 -22.82 3.96 26.69
CA ARG A 199 -23.31 5.23 27.23
C ARG A 199 -24.70 5.08 27.86
N VAL A 200 -25.60 4.33 27.23
CA VAL A 200 -26.94 4.03 27.77
C VAL A 200 -26.86 3.19 29.05
N LEU A 201 -25.89 2.26 29.14
CA LEU A 201 -25.63 1.45 30.33
C LEU A 201 -24.89 2.21 31.46
N GLY A 202 -24.76 3.54 31.36
CA GLY A 202 -24.22 4.38 32.43
C GLY A 202 -22.70 4.63 32.40
N HIS A 203 -21.97 4.11 31.39
CA HIS A 203 -20.56 4.47 31.25
C HIS A 203 -20.39 5.92 30.80
N GLY A 204 -19.46 6.66 31.42
CA GLY A 204 -18.99 7.98 30.94
C GLY A 204 -18.36 7.91 29.54
N PRO A 205 -18.23 9.02 28.79
CA PRO A 205 -17.70 9.02 27.42
C PRO A 205 -16.25 8.52 27.35
N PHE A 206 -15.40 8.90 28.29
CA PHE A 206 -14.03 8.42 28.37
C PHE A 206 -13.97 6.90 28.64
N SER A 207 -14.78 6.42 29.60
CA SER A 207 -14.87 4.99 29.90
C SER A 207 -15.42 4.19 28.72
N ALA A 208 -16.46 4.68 28.06
CA ALA A 208 -17.06 4.02 26.91
C ALA A 208 -16.07 3.95 25.73
N PHE A 209 -15.28 5.01 25.52
CA PHE A 209 -14.24 5.00 24.49
C PHE A 209 -13.15 3.96 24.79
N PHE A 210 -12.48 4.04 25.94
CA PHE A 210 -11.33 3.16 26.22
C PHE A 210 -11.69 1.71 26.51
N ARG A 211 -12.88 1.43 27.07
CA ARG A 211 -13.29 0.07 27.44
C ARG A 211 -14.12 -0.64 26.38
N VAL A 212 -14.79 0.10 25.49
CA VAL A 212 -15.71 -0.49 24.51
C VAL A 212 -15.32 -0.11 23.09
N ALA A 213 -15.36 1.17 22.73
CA ALA A 213 -15.15 1.61 21.35
C ALA A 213 -13.75 1.25 20.81
N LEU A 214 -12.71 1.62 21.56
CA LEU A 214 -11.33 1.40 21.14
C LEU A 214 -10.98 -0.10 21.07
N PRO A 215 -11.31 -0.95 22.07
CA PRO A 215 -11.14 -2.40 21.95
C PRO A 215 -11.90 -3.02 20.78
N ALA A 216 -13.14 -2.57 20.52
CA ALA A 216 -13.93 -3.03 19.39
C ALA A 216 -13.35 -2.62 18.03
N ALA A 217 -12.67 -1.47 17.96
CA ALA A 217 -12.01 -0.98 16.76
C ALA A 217 -10.62 -1.60 16.53
N ARG A 218 -10.08 -2.37 17.47
CA ARG A 218 -8.72 -2.96 17.38
C ARG A 218 -8.45 -3.72 16.08
N PRO A 219 -9.35 -4.58 15.54
CA PRO A 219 -9.08 -5.28 14.28
C PRO A 219 -8.78 -4.34 13.12
N ALA A 220 -9.57 -3.26 12.99
CA ALA A 220 -9.39 -2.26 11.95
C ALA A 220 -8.13 -1.41 12.17
N ILE A 221 -7.89 -0.99 13.41
CA ILE A 221 -6.71 -0.19 13.78
C ILE A 221 -5.42 -0.97 13.54
N VAL A 222 -5.36 -2.25 13.94
CA VAL A 222 -4.19 -3.12 13.72
C VAL A 222 -3.99 -3.41 12.24
N GLY A 223 -5.06 -3.58 11.45
CA GLY A 223 -4.94 -3.69 9.99
C GLY A 223 -4.29 -2.44 9.38
N GLY A 224 -4.68 -1.24 9.82
CA GLY A 224 -4.05 0.00 9.37
C GLY A 224 -2.61 0.14 9.84
N LEU A 225 -2.33 -0.24 11.08
CA LEU A 225 -0.97 -0.26 11.63
C LEU A 225 -0.06 -1.22 10.87
N ALA A 226 -0.55 -2.41 10.50
CA ALA A 226 0.22 -3.38 9.73
C ALA A 226 0.68 -2.79 8.39
N LEU A 227 -0.21 -2.08 7.69
CA LEU A 227 0.14 -1.36 6.46
C LEU A 227 1.19 -0.28 6.70
N VAL A 228 1.03 0.55 7.75
CA VAL A 228 2.03 1.56 8.13
C VAL A 228 3.40 0.92 8.38
N LEU A 229 3.44 -0.18 9.14
CA LEU A 229 4.68 -0.87 9.49
C LEU A 229 5.34 -1.52 8.27
N MET A 230 4.55 -2.09 7.36
CA MET A 230 5.05 -2.65 6.09
C MET A 230 5.63 -1.56 5.19
N GLU A 231 4.96 -0.41 5.04
CA GLU A 231 5.49 0.73 4.27
C GLU A 231 6.72 1.36 4.94
N THR A 232 6.75 1.43 6.27
CA THR A 232 7.92 1.92 7.03
C THR A 232 9.13 1.00 6.84
N LEU A 233 8.91 -0.32 6.88
CA LEU A 233 9.96 -1.30 6.64
C LEU A 233 10.45 -1.26 5.18
N ALA A 234 9.55 -0.99 4.24
CA ALA A 234 9.86 -0.87 2.82
C ALA A 234 10.47 0.49 2.43
N ASP A 235 10.42 1.50 3.32
CA ASP A 235 10.97 2.81 3.00
C ASP A 235 12.48 2.74 2.81
N PHE A 236 12.92 3.33 1.72
CA PHE A 236 14.33 3.52 1.39
C PHE A 236 14.65 5.00 1.24
N GLY A 237 13.74 5.81 0.69
CA GLY A 237 14.07 7.18 0.30
C GLY A 237 14.31 8.11 1.49
N VAL A 238 13.45 8.07 2.53
CA VAL A 238 13.63 8.92 3.72
C VAL A 238 14.84 8.45 4.51
N VAL A 239 14.91 7.15 4.80
CA VAL A 239 15.98 6.58 5.63
C VAL A 239 17.36 6.69 4.96
N SER A 240 17.45 6.52 3.63
CA SER A 240 18.70 6.72 2.88
C SER A 240 19.15 8.17 2.94
N TYR A 241 18.25 9.12 2.67
CA TYR A 241 18.59 10.55 2.67
C TYR A 241 18.99 11.07 4.06
N PHE A 242 18.30 10.60 5.10
CA PHE A 242 18.63 10.94 6.50
C PHE A 242 19.82 10.13 7.02
N SER A 243 20.40 9.25 6.20
CA SER A 243 21.53 8.40 6.55
C SER A 243 21.26 7.53 7.77
N VAL A 244 20.00 7.11 7.97
CA VAL A 244 19.59 6.21 9.04
C VAL A 244 19.86 4.77 8.59
N PRO A 245 20.80 4.03 9.21
CA PRO A 245 21.13 2.69 8.80
C PRO A 245 20.01 1.72 9.19
N THR A 246 19.19 1.33 8.22
CA THR A 246 18.13 0.31 8.31
C THR A 246 18.41 -0.86 7.37
N PHE A 247 17.65 -1.96 7.48
CA PHE A 247 17.76 -3.08 6.52
C PHE A 247 17.64 -2.63 5.06
N SER A 248 16.69 -1.76 4.73
CA SER A 248 16.53 -1.22 3.36
C SER A 248 17.80 -0.54 2.85
N THR A 249 18.40 0.36 3.65
CA THR A 249 19.67 1.01 3.26
C THR A 249 20.84 0.03 3.22
N GLY A 250 20.87 -0.95 4.12
CA GLY A 250 21.91 -1.97 4.17
C GLY A 250 21.91 -2.87 2.94
N ILE A 251 20.73 -3.30 2.48
CA ILE A 251 20.57 -4.09 1.25
C ILE A 251 21.07 -3.27 0.04
N PHE A 252 20.69 -1.99 -0.05
CA PHE A 252 21.15 -1.10 -1.12
C PHE A 252 22.66 -0.94 -1.14
N ARG A 253 23.26 -0.59 0.00
CA ARG A 253 24.70 -0.35 0.14
C ARG A 253 25.52 -1.60 -0.12
N THR A 254 25.04 -2.76 0.35
CA THR A 254 25.74 -4.04 0.13
C THR A 254 25.69 -4.45 -1.34
N TRP A 255 24.56 -4.20 -2.02
CA TRP A 255 24.43 -4.53 -3.43
C TRP A 255 25.18 -3.55 -4.35
N LEU A 256 24.82 -2.25 -4.34
CA LEU A 256 25.44 -1.25 -5.23
C LEU A 256 26.80 -0.75 -4.75
N GLY A 257 26.95 -0.57 -3.44
CA GLY A 257 28.17 0.00 -2.88
C GLY A 257 29.32 -1.00 -2.82
N LEU A 258 29.04 -2.24 -2.36
CA LEU A 258 30.05 -3.29 -2.21
C LEU A 258 30.10 -4.27 -3.39
N GLY A 259 29.11 -4.25 -4.30
CA GLY A 259 29.05 -5.18 -5.42
C GLY A 259 28.70 -6.62 -5.02
N GLU A 260 28.05 -6.83 -3.86
CA GLU A 260 27.87 -8.14 -3.22
C GLU A 260 26.39 -8.54 -3.14
N PRO A 261 25.78 -9.04 -4.24
CA PRO A 261 24.37 -9.43 -4.26
C PRO A 261 24.03 -10.57 -3.30
N GLN A 262 24.97 -11.47 -3.02
CA GLN A 262 24.72 -12.60 -2.12
C GLN A 262 24.55 -12.14 -0.67
N ALA A 263 25.42 -11.25 -0.19
CA ALA A 263 25.28 -10.66 1.14
C ALA A 263 24.03 -9.78 1.24
N ALA A 264 23.71 -9.02 0.18
CA ALA A 264 22.48 -8.23 0.11
C ALA A 264 21.21 -9.10 0.19
N LEU A 265 21.18 -10.27 -0.46
CA LEU A 265 20.08 -11.24 -0.35
C LEU A 265 19.91 -11.78 1.07
N LYS A 266 21.02 -12.03 1.79
CA LYS A 266 20.96 -12.45 3.19
C LYS A 266 20.41 -11.36 4.11
N LEU A 267 20.73 -10.08 3.87
CA LEU A 267 20.06 -8.98 4.57
C LEU A 267 18.57 -8.91 4.20
N ALA A 268 18.23 -9.10 2.93
CA ALA A 268 16.85 -9.10 2.45
C ALA A 268 16.02 -10.24 3.03
N SER A 269 16.62 -11.39 3.32
CA SER A 269 15.92 -12.51 3.96
C SER A 269 15.62 -12.29 5.43
N LEU A 270 16.49 -11.58 6.16
CA LEU A 270 16.17 -11.11 7.51
C LEU A 270 15.02 -10.11 7.48
N MET A 271 15.00 -9.17 6.53
CA MET A 271 13.89 -8.25 6.34
C MET A 271 12.58 -8.98 5.96
N LEU A 272 12.66 -10.01 5.12
CA LEU A 272 11.53 -10.86 4.76
C LEU A 272 10.93 -11.58 5.98
N LEU A 273 11.75 -12.00 6.94
CA LEU A 273 11.27 -12.59 8.17
C LEU A 273 10.40 -11.61 8.97
N PHE A 274 10.80 -10.33 9.06
CA PHE A 274 9.96 -9.28 9.67
C PHE A 274 8.63 -9.13 8.95
N VAL A 275 8.66 -9.10 7.61
CA VAL A 275 7.45 -9.04 6.79
C VAL A 275 6.51 -10.22 7.11
N ILE A 276 7.03 -11.45 7.14
CA ILE A 276 6.25 -12.65 7.46
C ILE A 276 5.64 -12.55 8.86
N VAL A 277 6.39 -12.08 9.86
CA VAL A 277 5.90 -11.87 11.22
C VAL A 277 4.77 -10.85 11.25
N LEU A 278 4.93 -9.71 10.58
CA LEU A 278 3.89 -8.66 10.52
C LEU A 278 2.59 -9.16 9.87
N ILE A 279 2.69 -9.89 8.75
CA ILE A 279 1.52 -10.49 8.09
C ILE A 279 0.85 -11.52 9.01
N GLY A 280 1.64 -12.33 9.71
CA GLY A 280 1.13 -13.32 10.67
C GLY A 280 0.34 -12.67 11.82
N LEU A 281 0.86 -11.56 12.35
CA LEU A 281 0.20 -10.76 13.40
C LEU A 281 -1.09 -10.10 12.89
N GLU A 282 -1.09 -9.55 11.67
CA GLU A 282 -2.28 -8.96 11.05
C GLU A 282 -3.39 -10.00 10.89
N GLU A 283 -3.06 -11.16 10.31
CA GLU A 283 -4.01 -12.22 10.01
C GLU A 283 -4.65 -12.81 11.28
N SER A 284 -3.85 -13.03 12.32
CA SER A 284 -4.35 -13.55 13.61
C SER A 284 -5.45 -12.65 14.18
N ASN A 285 -5.28 -11.33 14.03
CA ASN A 285 -6.21 -10.34 14.56
C ASN A 285 -7.47 -10.17 13.69
N ARG A 286 -7.42 -10.51 12.39
CA ARG A 286 -8.60 -10.52 11.50
C ARG A 286 -9.53 -11.72 11.73
N ARG A 287 -9.01 -12.88 12.16
CA ARG A 287 -9.79 -14.13 12.28
C ARG A 287 -10.95 -14.10 13.29
N GLY A 288 -10.96 -13.14 14.23
CA GLY A 288 -12.06 -12.91 15.16
C GLY A 288 -13.08 -11.84 14.72
N ALA A 289 -12.77 -11.09 13.67
CA ALA A 289 -13.63 -10.06 13.11
C ALA A 289 -14.48 -10.68 11.99
N VAL A 290 -15.54 -11.41 12.36
CA VAL A 290 -16.53 -11.87 11.38
C VAL A 290 -17.15 -10.63 10.73
N ASP A 291 -16.86 -10.47 9.44
CA ASP A 291 -17.31 -9.41 8.56
C ASP A 291 -18.80 -9.61 8.26
N ARG A 292 -19.62 -9.26 9.25
CA ARG A 292 -21.06 -9.12 9.07
C ARG A 292 -21.33 -7.62 9.05
N SER A 293 -21.58 -7.11 7.86
CA SER A 293 -22.05 -5.76 7.54
C SER A 293 -23.43 -5.49 8.14
N ASP A 294 -23.56 -5.65 9.46
CA ASP A 294 -24.77 -5.24 10.14
C ASP A 294 -24.82 -3.71 10.14
N ILE A 295 -25.85 -3.22 9.46
CA ILE A 295 -26.26 -1.84 9.20
C ILE A 295 -26.60 -1.16 10.54
N SER A 296 -25.60 -0.99 11.40
CA SER A 296 -25.73 -0.20 12.61
C SER A 296 -24.96 1.10 12.39
N SER A 297 -25.68 2.14 11.98
CA SER A 297 -25.15 3.50 11.98
C SER A 297 -25.04 3.97 13.42
N ALA A 298 -23.81 4.26 13.87
CA ALA A 298 -23.62 4.89 15.17
C ALA A 298 -24.25 6.30 15.19
N SER A 299 -24.77 6.71 16.36
CA SER A 299 -25.14 8.10 16.56
C SER A 299 -23.90 8.98 16.59
N GLN A 300 -24.04 10.23 16.14
CA GLN A 300 -22.90 11.15 16.04
C GLN A 300 -22.91 12.17 17.17
N ILE A 301 -21.76 12.36 17.80
CA ILE A 301 -21.57 13.33 18.88
C ILE A 301 -21.43 14.72 18.26
N ASN A 302 -22.43 15.58 18.46
CA ASN A 302 -22.35 16.97 18.02
C ASN A 302 -21.34 17.76 18.87
N LEU A 303 -20.29 18.27 18.23
CA LEU A 303 -19.30 19.15 18.86
C LEU A 303 -19.63 20.60 18.53
N THR A 304 -19.68 21.46 19.56
CA THR A 304 -19.94 22.90 19.43
C THR A 304 -18.89 23.72 20.19
N GLY A 305 -18.75 25.00 19.82
CA GLY A 305 -17.81 25.94 20.46
C GLY A 305 -16.35 25.49 20.37
N ILE A 306 -15.61 25.62 21.48
CA ILE A 306 -14.18 25.32 21.55
C ILE A 306 -13.84 23.87 21.18
N ARG A 307 -14.73 22.92 21.47
CA ARG A 307 -14.51 21.50 21.15
C ARG A 307 -14.53 21.25 19.65
N ALA A 308 -15.38 21.97 18.91
CA ALA A 308 -15.39 21.91 17.45
C ALA A 308 -14.10 22.52 16.87
N THR A 309 -13.64 23.65 17.41
CA THR A 309 -12.38 24.28 16.97
C THR A 309 -11.17 23.38 17.22
N LEU A 310 -11.08 22.74 18.39
CA LEU A 310 -10.01 21.79 18.68
C LEU A 310 -10.06 20.57 17.76
N ALA A 311 -11.26 20.04 17.48
CA ALA A 311 -11.42 18.93 16.53
C ALA A 311 -10.93 19.32 15.12
N ILE A 312 -11.27 20.52 14.65
CA ILE A 312 -10.77 21.06 13.38
C ILE A 312 -9.25 21.19 13.43
N GLY A 313 -8.67 21.75 14.51
CA GLY A 313 -7.22 21.88 14.67
C GLY A 313 -6.48 20.54 14.59
N VAL A 314 -6.98 19.51 15.29
CA VAL A 314 -6.41 18.16 15.28
C VAL A 314 -6.48 17.53 13.88
N CYS A 315 -7.56 17.75 13.13
CA CYS A 315 -7.67 17.24 11.77
C CYS A 315 -6.84 18.04 10.74
N VAL A 316 -6.74 19.36 10.89
CA VAL A 316 -6.02 20.23 9.96
C VAL A 316 -4.51 20.08 10.10
N LEU A 317 -4.00 19.90 11.32
CA LEU A 317 -2.56 19.81 11.59
C LEU A 317 -1.84 18.77 10.71
N PRO A 318 -2.24 17.49 10.65
CA PRO A 318 -1.54 16.51 9.83
C PRO A 318 -1.73 16.75 8.31
N ILE A 319 -2.81 17.41 7.87
CA ILE A 319 -2.98 17.82 6.46
C ILE A 319 -1.97 18.91 6.12
N VAL A 320 -1.83 19.91 6.99
CA VAL A 320 -0.94 21.04 6.75
C VAL A 320 0.51 20.57 6.73
N LEU A 321 0.91 19.79 7.75
CA LEU A 321 2.27 19.30 7.87
C LEU A 321 2.59 18.22 6.81
N GLY A 322 1.69 17.28 6.57
CA GLY A 322 1.94 16.14 5.67
C GLY A 322 1.72 16.42 4.18
N PHE A 323 1.07 17.54 3.81
CA PHE A 323 0.72 17.81 2.42
C PHE A 323 0.84 19.28 2.02
N VAL A 324 0.17 20.20 2.73
CA VAL A 324 0.09 21.61 2.28
C VAL A 324 1.45 22.29 2.26
N ILE A 325 2.22 22.21 3.35
CA ILE A 325 3.56 22.81 3.44
C ILE A 325 4.49 22.22 2.35
N PRO A 326 4.62 20.89 2.22
CA PRO A 326 5.43 20.30 1.16
C PRO A 326 5.05 20.74 -0.25
N VAL A 327 3.75 20.68 -0.59
CA VAL A 327 3.27 21.00 -1.94
C VAL A 327 3.45 22.47 -2.27
N LEU A 328 3.16 23.37 -1.32
CA LEU A 328 3.40 24.80 -1.54
C LEU A 328 4.87 25.11 -1.74
N THR A 329 5.76 24.50 -0.95
CA THR A 329 7.22 24.70 -1.11
C THR A 329 7.70 24.19 -2.46
N LEU A 330 7.27 23.00 -2.89
CA LEU A 330 7.57 22.47 -4.21
C LEU A 330 7.03 23.36 -5.33
N ALA A 331 5.84 23.93 -5.16
CA ALA A 331 5.25 24.84 -6.14
C ALA A 331 6.06 26.14 -6.26
N ILE A 332 6.53 26.70 -5.14
CA ILE A 332 7.41 27.88 -5.13
C ILE A 332 8.72 27.54 -5.86
N TYR A 333 9.38 26.43 -5.50
CA TYR A 333 10.64 26.04 -6.12
C TYR A 333 10.50 25.72 -7.60
N ALA A 334 9.39 25.10 -8.01
CA ALA A 334 9.11 24.81 -9.41
C ALA A 334 8.87 26.10 -10.21
N PHE A 335 8.25 27.10 -9.58
CA PHE A 335 8.07 28.42 -10.17
C PHE A 335 9.39 29.19 -10.29
N ASP A 336 10.27 29.10 -9.30
CA ASP A 336 11.59 29.75 -9.37
C ASP A 336 12.54 29.07 -10.36
N ASN A 337 12.30 27.78 -10.66
CA ASN A 337 13.14 26.95 -11.53
C ASN A 337 12.42 26.51 -12.81
N VAL A 338 11.59 27.38 -13.41
CA VAL A 338 10.84 27.07 -14.66
C VAL A 338 11.77 26.52 -15.75
N ASN A 339 12.98 27.05 -15.85
CA ASN A 339 13.97 26.62 -16.84
C ASN A 339 14.30 25.12 -16.75
N ALA A 340 14.29 24.52 -15.55
CA ALA A 340 14.49 23.08 -15.36
C ALA A 340 13.29 22.26 -15.83
N VAL A 341 12.07 22.81 -15.71
CA VAL A 341 10.81 22.19 -16.14
C VAL A 341 10.64 22.27 -17.67
N THR A 342 11.19 23.30 -18.32
CA THR A 342 11.08 23.51 -19.76
C THR A 342 12.15 22.79 -20.59
N GLN A 343 13.07 22.05 -19.97
CA GLN A 343 14.07 21.28 -20.70
C GLN A 343 13.45 20.10 -21.46
N SER A 344 14.00 19.78 -22.64
CA SER A 344 13.57 18.62 -23.44
C SER A 344 13.60 17.31 -22.66
N LYS A 345 14.58 17.16 -21.75
CA LYS A 345 14.73 15.99 -20.89
C LYS A 345 13.58 15.82 -19.88
N PHE A 346 12.91 16.90 -19.46
CA PHE A 346 11.78 16.80 -18.54
C PHE A 346 10.58 16.06 -19.18
N ALA A 347 10.28 16.37 -20.43
CA ALA A 347 9.21 15.70 -21.18
C ALA A 347 9.48 14.20 -21.33
N GLU A 348 10.74 13.82 -21.61
CA GLU A 348 11.15 12.42 -21.68
C GLU A 348 10.95 11.70 -20.33
N LEU A 349 11.39 12.29 -19.22
CA LEU A 349 11.21 11.71 -17.88
C LEU A 349 9.73 11.54 -17.52
N ALA A 350 8.91 12.54 -17.85
CA ALA A 350 7.46 12.49 -17.64
C ALA A 350 6.82 11.38 -18.48
N LEU A 351 7.17 11.28 -19.77
CA LEU A 351 6.68 10.24 -20.68
C LEU A 351 7.12 8.84 -20.23
N ASN A 352 8.38 8.66 -19.82
CA ASN A 352 8.89 7.39 -19.30
C ASN A 352 8.09 6.95 -18.07
N SER A 353 7.85 7.88 -17.14
CA SER A 353 7.11 7.60 -15.90
C SER A 353 5.64 7.27 -16.18
N ILE A 354 4.97 8.06 -17.00
CA ILE A 354 3.56 7.85 -17.37
C ILE A 354 3.41 6.55 -18.15
N THR A 355 4.26 6.28 -19.13
CA THR A 355 4.22 5.04 -19.92
C THR A 355 4.45 3.82 -19.04
N LEU A 356 5.43 3.88 -18.15
CA LEU A 356 5.70 2.82 -17.20
C LEU A 356 4.52 2.59 -16.25
N ALA A 357 3.92 3.65 -15.71
CA ALA A 357 2.80 3.56 -14.79
C ALA A 357 1.51 3.08 -15.47
N VAL A 358 1.25 3.48 -16.71
CA VAL A 358 0.09 3.02 -17.50
C VAL A 358 0.26 1.54 -17.88
N THR A 359 1.43 1.14 -18.37
CA THR A 359 1.70 -0.25 -18.75
C THR A 359 1.60 -1.20 -17.55
N ALA A 360 2.19 -0.82 -16.42
CA ALA A 360 2.03 -1.56 -15.16
C ALA A 360 0.57 -1.55 -14.68
N GLY A 361 -0.09 -0.40 -14.69
CA GLY A 361 -1.48 -0.26 -14.27
C GLY A 361 -2.44 -1.19 -15.02
N ILE A 362 -2.32 -1.23 -16.35
CA ILE A 362 -3.11 -2.11 -17.20
C ILE A 362 -2.73 -3.58 -16.96
N GLY A 363 -1.44 -3.92 -17.01
CA GLY A 363 -0.96 -5.30 -16.91
C GLY A 363 -1.30 -5.95 -15.57
N VAL A 364 -1.05 -5.25 -14.47
CA VAL A 364 -1.35 -5.74 -13.11
C VAL A 364 -2.87 -5.85 -12.90
N THR A 365 -3.65 -4.87 -13.38
CA THR A 365 -5.12 -4.91 -13.27
C THR A 365 -5.71 -6.05 -14.08
N LEU A 366 -5.18 -6.33 -15.27
CA LEU A 366 -5.61 -7.45 -16.10
C LEU A 366 -5.39 -8.78 -15.37
N ILE A 367 -4.21 -8.97 -14.78
CA ILE A 367 -3.88 -10.17 -14.01
C ILE A 367 -4.77 -10.27 -12.76
N ALA A 368 -4.96 -9.17 -12.02
CA ALA A 368 -5.87 -9.11 -10.89
C ALA A 368 -7.30 -9.50 -11.25
N TRP A 369 -7.80 -9.02 -12.39
CA TRP A 369 -9.12 -9.36 -12.91
C TRP A 369 -9.25 -10.83 -13.26
N VAL A 370 -8.23 -11.41 -13.92
CA VAL A 370 -8.18 -12.86 -14.19
C VAL A 370 -8.25 -13.65 -12.88
N LEU A 371 -7.45 -13.30 -11.87
CA LEU A 371 -7.47 -13.99 -10.57
C LEU A 371 -8.82 -13.90 -9.86
N ALA A 372 -9.43 -12.70 -9.83
CA ALA A 372 -10.73 -12.49 -9.22
C ALA A 372 -11.84 -13.26 -9.96
N TYR A 373 -11.74 -13.34 -11.28
CA TYR A 373 -12.66 -14.13 -12.09
C TYR A 373 -12.50 -15.64 -11.85
N VAL A 374 -11.27 -16.15 -11.74
CA VAL A 374 -10.99 -17.55 -11.38
C VAL A 374 -11.58 -17.89 -10.00
N LYS A 375 -11.45 -17.00 -9.01
CA LYS A 375 -12.09 -17.16 -7.68
C LYS A 375 -13.61 -17.26 -7.79
N ARG A 376 -14.23 -16.40 -8.62
CA ARG A 376 -15.68 -16.38 -8.80
C ARG A 376 -16.20 -17.65 -9.47
N LEU A 377 -15.50 -18.17 -10.47
CA LEU A 377 -15.89 -19.40 -11.17
C LEU A 377 -15.64 -20.67 -10.35
N HIS A 378 -14.51 -20.74 -9.65
CA HIS A 378 -14.07 -21.91 -8.90
C HIS A 378 -13.62 -21.55 -7.48
N PRO A 379 -14.58 -21.29 -6.57
CA PRO A 379 -14.29 -21.04 -5.16
C PRO A 379 -13.88 -22.34 -4.47
N SER A 380 -12.60 -22.69 -4.58
CA SER A 380 -11.99 -23.86 -3.94
C SER A 380 -10.92 -23.41 -2.94
N SER A 381 -10.65 -24.21 -1.91
CA SER A 381 -9.58 -23.93 -0.95
C SER A 381 -8.22 -23.77 -1.63
N LEU A 382 -7.98 -24.51 -2.72
CA LEU A 382 -6.77 -24.37 -3.54
C LEU A 382 -6.72 -23.00 -4.21
N THR A 383 -7.80 -22.57 -4.87
CA THR A 383 -7.90 -21.25 -5.50
C THR A 383 -7.66 -20.13 -4.49
N HIS A 384 -8.27 -20.22 -3.31
CA HIS A 384 -8.06 -19.26 -2.22
C HIS A 384 -6.60 -19.24 -1.76
N GLY A 385 -5.96 -20.41 -1.62
CA GLY A 385 -4.55 -20.53 -1.26
C GLY A 385 -3.62 -19.91 -2.32
N LEU A 386 -3.84 -20.20 -3.60
CA LEU A 386 -3.05 -19.66 -4.71
C LEU A 386 -3.16 -18.15 -4.81
N ILE A 387 -4.38 -17.60 -4.74
CA ILE A 387 -4.59 -16.15 -4.77
C ILE A 387 -3.96 -15.48 -3.54
N ARG A 388 -4.03 -16.13 -2.38
CA ARG A 388 -3.34 -15.65 -1.17
C ARG A 388 -1.84 -15.56 -1.42
N ILE A 389 -1.21 -16.59 -1.98
CA ILE A 389 0.22 -16.57 -2.33
C ILE A 389 0.52 -15.46 -3.35
N SER A 390 -0.28 -15.34 -4.41
CA SER A 390 -0.15 -14.28 -5.43
C SER A 390 -0.22 -12.87 -4.84
N THR A 391 -0.96 -12.68 -3.76
CA THR A 391 -1.14 -11.37 -3.11
C THR A 391 -0.21 -11.13 -1.90
N LEU A 392 0.70 -12.06 -1.60
CA LEU A 392 1.75 -11.83 -0.59
C LEU A 392 2.80 -10.82 -1.05
N GLY A 393 2.93 -10.61 -2.36
CA GLY A 393 3.99 -9.77 -2.94
C GLY A 393 3.92 -8.29 -2.54
N TYR A 394 2.75 -7.77 -2.15
CA TYR A 394 2.61 -6.40 -1.63
C TYR A 394 3.44 -6.11 -0.38
N ALA A 395 3.63 -7.14 0.45
CA ALA A 395 4.41 -6.99 1.66
C ALA A 395 5.93 -6.98 1.38
N LEU A 396 6.36 -7.28 0.16
CA LEU A 396 7.76 -7.31 -0.23
C LEU A 396 8.24 -5.89 -0.58
N PRO A 397 9.30 -5.39 0.09
CA PRO A 397 9.93 -4.12 -0.27
C PRO A 397 10.47 -4.14 -1.71
N GLY A 398 10.37 -3.01 -2.41
CA GLY A 398 10.85 -2.90 -3.79
C GLY A 398 12.33 -3.25 -3.95
N ILE A 399 13.16 -2.92 -2.95
CA ILE A 399 14.58 -3.25 -2.95
C ILE A 399 14.85 -4.76 -2.80
N LEU A 400 14.03 -5.46 -2.00
CA LEU A 400 14.11 -6.91 -1.88
C LEU A 400 13.77 -7.57 -3.20
N LEU A 401 12.66 -7.14 -3.82
CA LEU A 401 12.25 -7.65 -5.14
C LEU A 401 13.36 -7.45 -6.18
N ALA A 402 14.00 -6.28 -6.16
CA ALA A 402 15.08 -5.96 -7.07
C ALA A 402 16.26 -6.95 -6.97
N VAL A 403 16.79 -7.14 -5.76
CA VAL A 403 17.93 -8.04 -5.54
C VAL A 403 17.53 -9.51 -5.76
N ALA A 404 16.32 -9.90 -5.34
CA ALA A 404 15.83 -11.28 -5.45
C ALA A 404 15.53 -11.73 -6.89
N LEU A 405 15.10 -10.81 -7.77
CA LEU A 405 14.75 -11.15 -9.14
C LEU A 405 15.94 -11.10 -10.11
N LEU A 406 16.96 -10.28 -9.84
CA LEU A 406 18.10 -10.10 -10.75
C LEU A 406 18.82 -11.42 -11.09
N LYS A 407 19.24 -12.19 -10.09
CA LYS A 407 19.97 -13.44 -10.30
C LYS A 407 19.18 -14.52 -11.06
N PRO A 408 17.95 -14.89 -10.66
CA PRO A 408 17.21 -15.93 -11.37
C PRO A 408 16.84 -15.52 -12.79
N ILE A 409 16.45 -14.26 -13.02
CA ILE A 409 16.10 -13.78 -14.36
C ILE A 409 17.34 -13.63 -15.25
N GLY A 410 18.47 -13.16 -14.70
CA GLY A 410 19.74 -13.12 -15.43
C GLY A 410 20.23 -14.52 -15.85
N ASN A 411 20.12 -15.52 -14.96
CA ASN A 411 20.43 -16.91 -15.29
C ASN A 411 19.51 -17.45 -16.40
N PHE A 412 18.22 -17.11 -16.35
CA PHE A 412 17.26 -17.49 -17.38
C PHE A 412 17.56 -16.82 -18.72
N ASP A 413 17.93 -15.54 -18.74
CA ASP A 413 18.39 -14.84 -19.95
C ASP A 413 19.62 -15.51 -20.56
N HIS A 414 20.62 -15.88 -19.74
CA HIS A 414 21.80 -16.61 -20.22
C HIS A 414 21.43 -17.96 -20.86
N TRP A 415 20.51 -18.70 -20.23
CA TRP A 415 19.99 -19.93 -20.81
C TRP A 415 19.25 -19.68 -22.13
N LEU A 416 18.44 -18.61 -22.21
CA LEU A 416 17.69 -18.24 -23.41
C LEU A 416 18.62 -17.89 -24.58
N VAL A 417 19.67 -17.12 -24.31
CA VAL A 417 20.72 -16.76 -25.29
C VAL A 417 21.44 -18.00 -25.80
N GLN A 418 21.68 -19.01 -24.95
CA GLN A 418 22.29 -20.27 -25.37
C GLN A 418 21.32 -21.16 -26.17
N ALA A 419 20.03 -21.12 -25.85
CA ALA A 419 19.00 -21.94 -26.49
C ALA A 419 18.51 -21.39 -27.83
N LEU A 420 18.53 -20.06 -28.04
CA LEU A 420 18.01 -19.40 -29.24
C LEU A 420 19.13 -18.75 -30.07
N PRO A 421 19.54 -19.37 -31.20
CA PRO A 421 20.51 -18.76 -32.09
C PRO A 421 19.97 -17.44 -32.66
N GLY A 422 20.69 -16.34 -32.42
CA GLY A 422 20.35 -14.99 -32.90
C GLY A 422 20.02 -13.97 -31.80
N VAL A 423 19.75 -14.41 -30.56
CA VAL A 423 19.57 -13.51 -29.42
C VAL A 423 20.92 -13.27 -28.75
N SER A 424 21.48 -12.07 -28.89
CA SER A 424 22.83 -11.73 -28.39
C SER A 424 22.81 -10.78 -27.19
N THR A 425 21.63 -10.31 -26.77
CA THR A 425 21.47 -9.40 -25.62
C THR A 425 20.48 -9.99 -24.61
N PRO A 426 20.66 -9.73 -23.30
CA PRO A 426 19.71 -10.18 -22.28
C PRO A 426 18.34 -9.50 -22.49
N LEU A 427 17.35 -10.27 -22.94
CA LEU A 427 16.06 -9.74 -23.37
C LEU A 427 15.18 -9.32 -22.20
N LEU A 428 15.18 -10.08 -21.10
CA LEU A 428 14.27 -9.85 -19.97
C LEU A 428 14.89 -8.94 -18.92
N SER A 429 16.13 -9.20 -18.52
CA SER A 429 16.87 -8.41 -17.53
C SER A 429 17.39 -7.10 -18.09
N GLY A 430 17.61 -7.00 -19.41
CA GLY A 430 18.01 -5.77 -20.10
C GLY A 430 16.85 -4.86 -20.54
N SER A 431 15.59 -5.26 -20.30
CA SER A 431 14.40 -4.50 -20.70
C SER A 431 13.53 -4.09 -19.51
N LEU A 432 12.46 -3.34 -19.77
CA LEU A 432 11.47 -2.97 -18.75
C LEU A 432 10.71 -4.18 -18.17
N PHE A 433 10.84 -5.38 -18.76
CA PHE A 433 10.16 -6.57 -18.31
C PHE A 433 10.46 -6.89 -16.84
N LEU A 434 11.74 -6.88 -16.44
CA LEU A 434 12.14 -7.20 -15.07
C LEU A 434 11.54 -6.21 -14.05
N LEU A 435 11.50 -4.92 -14.41
CA LEU A 435 10.88 -3.88 -13.59
C LEU A 435 9.36 -4.04 -13.50
N LEU A 436 8.68 -4.29 -14.63
CA LEU A 436 7.25 -4.56 -14.66
C LEU A 436 6.89 -5.84 -13.89
N TYR A 437 7.76 -6.84 -13.89
CA TYR A 437 7.59 -8.05 -13.10
C TYR A 437 7.70 -7.76 -11.59
N ALA A 438 8.67 -6.95 -11.17
CA ALA A 438 8.74 -6.50 -9.77
C ALA A 438 7.47 -5.73 -9.36
N TYR A 439 6.97 -4.85 -10.22
CA TYR A 439 5.71 -4.13 -10.00
C TYR A 439 4.49 -5.05 -9.95
N LEU A 440 4.46 -6.10 -10.77
CA LEU A 440 3.41 -7.12 -10.69
C LEU A 440 3.41 -7.75 -9.30
N CYS A 441 4.56 -8.22 -8.82
CA CYS A 441 4.65 -8.81 -7.48
C CYS A 441 4.17 -7.82 -6.40
N ARG A 442 4.64 -6.57 -6.45
CA ARG A 442 4.36 -5.56 -5.41
C ARG A 442 2.92 -5.03 -5.44
N PHE A 443 2.36 -4.73 -6.60
CA PHE A 443 1.10 -3.98 -6.71
C PHE A 443 -0.13 -4.85 -7.02
N LEU A 444 0.04 -6.15 -7.24
CA LEU A 444 -1.08 -7.06 -7.54
C LEU A 444 -2.16 -7.08 -6.47
N THR A 445 -1.79 -6.98 -5.19
CA THR A 445 -2.74 -7.01 -4.08
C THR A 445 -3.71 -5.84 -4.09
N VAL A 446 -3.22 -4.63 -4.38
CA VAL A 446 -4.04 -3.41 -4.45
C VAL A 446 -5.04 -3.52 -5.60
N ALA A 447 -4.58 -3.96 -6.78
CA ALA A 447 -5.45 -4.18 -7.93
C ALA A 447 -6.48 -5.29 -7.66
N TYR A 448 -6.04 -6.41 -7.09
CA TYR A 448 -6.90 -7.55 -6.78
C TYR A 448 -8.00 -7.19 -5.79
N GLN A 449 -7.69 -6.47 -4.70
CA GLN A 449 -8.71 -6.04 -3.73
C GLN A 449 -9.77 -5.14 -4.36
N SER A 450 -9.37 -4.21 -5.24
CA SER A 450 -10.30 -3.33 -5.94
C SER A 450 -11.23 -4.13 -6.87
N VAL A 451 -10.69 -5.07 -7.65
CA VAL A 451 -11.49 -5.88 -8.58
C VAL A 451 -12.37 -6.92 -7.84
N ASP A 452 -11.84 -7.58 -6.81
CA ASP A 452 -12.57 -8.55 -5.98
C ASP A 452 -13.74 -7.87 -5.24
N SER A 453 -13.55 -6.66 -4.75
CA SER A 453 -14.64 -5.84 -4.17
C SER A 453 -15.71 -5.51 -5.20
N GLY A 454 -15.32 -5.23 -6.45
CA GLY A 454 -16.25 -5.08 -7.56
C GLY A 454 -17.08 -6.33 -7.80
N PHE A 455 -16.44 -7.50 -7.87
CA PHE A 455 -17.16 -8.77 -8.02
C PHE A 455 -18.07 -9.08 -6.82
N ALA A 456 -17.66 -8.76 -5.59
CA ALA A 456 -18.47 -8.96 -4.39
C ALA A 456 -19.79 -8.17 -4.43
N SER A 457 -19.83 -7.04 -5.15
CA SER A 457 -21.05 -6.25 -5.34
C SER A 457 -22.04 -6.83 -6.37
N ILE A 458 -21.59 -7.77 -7.21
CA ILE A 458 -22.43 -8.42 -8.23
C ILE A 458 -22.95 -9.74 -7.68
N SER A 459 -24.27 -9.83 -7.44
CA SER A 459 -24.91 -11.07 -6.96
C SER A 459 -24.62 -12.27 -7.88
N HIS A 460 -24.51 -13.46 -7.29
CA HIS A 460 -24.39 -14.72 -8.04
C HIS A 460 -25.64 -15.02 -8.88
N ASP A 461 -26.80 -14.45 -8.51
CA ASP A 461 -28.05 -14.61 -9.27
C ASP A 461 -27.97 -14.00 -10.67
N VAL A 462 -27.18 -12.93 -10.84
CA VAL A 462 -26.94 -12.29 -12.14
C VAL A 462 -26.23 -13.27 -13.08
N ASP A 463 -25.27 -14.04 -12.56
CA ASP A 463 -24.55 -15.05 -13.33
C ASP A 463 -25.49 -16.21 -13.73
N ALA A 464 -26.35 -16.65 -12.81
CA ALA A 464 -27.33 -17.70 -13.06
C ALA A 464 -28.35 -17.28 -14.14
N ALA A 465 -28.91 -16.07 -14.02
CA ALA A 465 -29.86 -15.52 -15.00
C ALA A 465 -29.25 -15.42 -16.41
N ALA A 466 -28.00 -14.94 -16.51
CA ALA A 466 -27.31 -14.87 -17.80
C ALA A 466 -27.12 -16.26 -18.43
N ARG A 467 -26.79 -17.30 -17.64
CA ARG A 467 -26.67 -18.68 -18.14
C ARG A 467 -28.01 -19.24 -18.59
N THR A 468 -29.11 -18.97 -17.88
CA THR A 468 -30.46 -19.40 -18.28
C THR A 468 -30.89 -18.77 -19.60
N LEU A 469 -30.45 -17.53 -19.88
CA LEU A 469 -30.66 -16.85 -21.16
C LEU A 469 -29.72 -17.32 -22.29
N GLY A 470 -28.92 -18.37 -22.05
CA GLY A 470 -28.03 -18.97 -23.04
C GLY A 470 -26.68 -18.29 -23.21
N ALA A 471 -26.32 -17.33 -22.34
CA ALA A 471 -25.02 -16.66 -22.44
C ALA A 471 -23.89 -17.64 -22.12
N ASN A 472 -22.93 -17.75 -23.04
CA ASN A 472 -21.69 -18.49 -22.78
C ASN A 472 -20.72 -17.67 -21.90
N THR A 473 -19.62 -18.28 -21.44
CA THR A 473 -18.64 -17.64 -20.53
C THR A 473 -18.06 -16.34 -21.11
N GLY A 474 -17.74 -16.30 -22.41
CA GLY A 474 -17.19 -15.10 -23.06
C GLY A 474 -18.21 -13.98 -23.18
N GLU A 475 -19.47 -14.32 -23.47
CA GLU A 475 -20.57 -13.37 -23.50
C GLU A 475 -20.88 -12.81 -22.12
N MET A 476 -20.86 -13.65 -21.08
CA MET A 476 -21.02 -13.22 -19.70
C MET A 476 -19.93 -12.21 -19.30
N ILE A 477 -18.66 -12.53 -19.62
CA ILE A 477 -17.54 -11.61 -19.40
C ILE A 477 -17.78 -10.28 -20.10
N ARG A 478 -18.10 -10.30 -21.40
CA ARG A 478 -18.16 -9.07 -22.22
C ARG A 478 -19.41 -8.23 -21.96
N LYS A 479 -20.58 -8.87 -21.79
CA LYS A 479 -21.88 -8.19 -21.73
C LYS A 479 -22.36 -7.96 -20.29
N VAL A 480 -21.87 -8.72 -19.31
CA VAL A 480 -22.35 -8.64 -17.91
C VAL A 480 -21.23 -8.15 -16.99
N HIS A 481 -20.14 -8.92 -16.85
CA HIS A 481 -19.12 -8.59 -15.85
C HIS A 481 -18.31 -7.36 -16.22
N PHE A 482 -17.80 -7.24 -17.44
CA PHE A 482 -16.94 -6.11 -17.81
C PHE A 482 -17.63 -4.74 -17.67
N PRO A 483 -18.88 -4.53 -18.16
CA PRO A 483 -19.58 -3.25 -17.96
C PRO A 483 -19.85 -2.93 -16.48
N LEU A 484 -20.23 -3.93 -15.67
CA LEU A 484 -20.50 -3.75 -14.25
C LEU A 484 -19.21 -3.51 -13.42
N LEU A 485 -18.09 -4.09 -13.84
CA LEU A 485 -16.80 -3.97 -13.17
C LEU A 485 -15.97 -2.78 -13.64
N GLN A 486 -16.39 -2.07 -14.70
CA GLN A 486 -15.64 -0.94 -15.25
C GLN A 486 -15.19 0.08 -14.17
N PRO A 487 -16.03 0.47 -13.18
CA PRO A 487 -15.59 1.36 -12.11
C PRO A 487 -14.48 0.77 -11.24
N SER A 488 -14.57 -0.52 -10.90
CA SER A 488 -13.59 -1.22 -10.06
C SER A 488 -12.28 -1.52 -10.78
N ILE A 489 -12.34 -1.82 -12.08
CA ILE A 489 -11.19 -2.00 -12.96
C ILE A 489 -10.47 -0.66 -13.14
N LEU A 490 -11.21 0.43 -13.39
CA LEU A 490 -10.62 1.76 -13.50
C LEU A 490 -9.97 2.19 -12.18
N ALA A 491 -10.64 1.95 -11.05
CA ALA A 491 -10.06 2.21 -9.72
C ALA A 491 -8.78 1.41 -9.49
N ALA A 492 -8.77 0.11 -9.82
CA ALA A 492 -7.58 -0.73 -9.73
C ALA A 492 -6.42 -0.19 -10.56
N CYS A 493 -6.69 0.15 -11.83
CA CYS A 493 -5.68 0.68 -12.75
C CYS A 493 -5.11 2.01 -12.26
N LEU A 494 -5.95 2.92 -11.75
CA LEU A 494 -5.53 4.21 -11.22
C LEU A 494 -4.71 4.09 -9.93
N LEU A 495 -5.06 3.16 -9.05
CA LEU A 495 -4.31 2.90 -7.82
C LEU A 495 -2.91 2.37 -8.13
N VAL A 496 -2.80 1.36 -9.00
CA VAL A 496 -1.49 0.85 -9.44
C VAL A 496 -0.69 1.92 -10.17
N PHE A 497 -1.32 2.70 -11.04
CA PHE A 497 -0.66 3.81 -11.73
C PHE A 497 0.00 4.76 -10.73
N VAL A 498 -0.71 5.18 -9.68
CA VAL A 498 -0.16 6.10 -8.67
C VAL A 498 0.95 5.46 -7.86
N ASP A 499 0.81 4.19 -7.46
CA ASP A 499 1.87 3.50 -6.74
C ASP A 499 3.15 3.38 -7.58
N VAL A 500 3.03 3.11 -8.88
CA VAL A 500 4.18 3.04 -9.79
C VAL A 500 4.80 4.43 -10.04
N MET A 501 4.01 5.49 -10.12
CA MET A 501 4.52 6.86 -10.32
C MET A 501 5.46 7.32 -9.20
N ARG A 502 5.25 6.84 -7.98
CA ARG A 502 6.07 7.18 -6.80
C ARG A 502 7.08 6.11 -6.40
N GLU A 503 7.04 4.95 -7.05
CA GLU A 503 7.96 3.85 -6.73
C GLU A 503 9.39 4.23 -7.10
N LEU A 504 10.30 4.01 -6.16
CA LEU A 504 11.70 4.43 -6.26
C LEU A 504 12.66 3.24 -6.15
N PRO A 505 12.60 2.38 -5.12
CA PRO A 505 13.72 1.45 -4.87
C PRO A 505 13.86 0.37 -5.94
N ALA A 506 12.74 -0.23 -6.37
CA ALA A 506 12.76 -1.21 -7.45
C ALA A 506 13.21 -0.57 -8.77
N THR A 507 12.71 0.63 -9.07
CA THR A 507 13.02 1.42 -10.28
C THR A 507 14.48 1.85 -10.31
N LEU A 508 15.06 2.21 -9.18
CA LEU A 508 16.45 2.64 -9.07
C LEU A 508 17.43 1.52 -9.44
N ILE A 509 17.06 0.27 -9.17
CA ILE A 509 17.91 -0.91 -9.35
C ILE A 509 17.62 -1.63 -10.66
N LEU A 510 16.35 -1.82 -11.02
CA LEU A 510 15.93 -2.69 -12.12
C LEU A 510 15.70 -1.95 -13.44
N ARG A 511 15.76 -0.62 -13.47
CA ARG A 511 15.58 0.13 -14.72
C ARG A 511 16.69 -0.25 -15.72
N PRO A 512 16.36 -0.37 -17.01
CA PRO A 512 17.37 -0.55 -18.04
C PRO A 512 18.22 0.73 -18.19
N PHE A 513 19.36 0.59 -18.87
CA PHE A 513 20.25 1.72 -19.15
C PHE A 513 19.52 2.83 -19.91
N ASN A 514 19.83 4.09 -19.57
CA ASN A 514 19.23 5.30 -20.15
C ASN A 514 17.70 5.43 -20.00
N PHE A 515 17.08 4.70 -19.07
CA PHE A 515 15.65 4.83 -18.79
C PHE A 515 15.41 5.47 -17.42
N ASP A 516 15.53 6.79 -17.30
CA ASP A 516 15.22 7.48 -16.05
C ASP A 516 13.72 7.84 -15.96
N THR A 517 13.19 7.83 -14.73
CA THR A 517 11.83 8.27 -14.40
C THR A 517 11.88 9.55 -13.57
N LEU A 518 10.71 10.18 -13.35
CA LEU A 518 10.58 11.34 -12.47
C LEU A 518 11.08 11.00 -11.07
N ALA A 519 10.71 9.84 -10.51
CA ALA A 519 11.12 9.42 -9.17
C ALA A 519 12.65 9.27 -9.06
N THR A 520 13.29 8.62 -10.03
CA THR A 520 14.74 8.42 -10.02
C THR A 520 15.50 9.73 -10.25
N GLN A 521 14.96 10.63 -11.07
CA GLN A 521 15.53 11.96 -11.29
C GLN A 521 15.42 12.83 -10.03
N VAL A 522 14.26 12.83 -9.35
CA VAL A 522 14.08 13.56 -8.10
C VAL A 522 15.07 13.05 -7.05
N TYR A 523 15.20 11.73 -6.91
CA TYR A 523 16.19 11.14 -6.00
C TYR A 523 17.62 11.60 -6.32
N ARG A 524 18.02 11.59 -7.60
CA ARG A 524 19.36 12.02 -8.03
C ARG A 524 19.61 13.49 -7.70
N LEU A 525 18.75 14.38 -8.18
CA LEU A 525 18.89 15.82 -7.96
C LEU A 525 18.82 16.20 -6.48
N ALA A 526 17.94 15.57 -5.71
CA ALA A 526 17.84 15.82 -4.27
C ALA A 526 19.06 15.30 -3.49
N SER A 527 19.63 14.16 -3.91
CA SER A 527 20.88 13.64 -3.34
C SER A 527 22.07 14.56 -3.65
N ASP A 528 22.01 15.28 -4.79
CA ASP A 528 22.98 16.31 -5.18
C ASP A 528 22.66 17.70 -4.57
N GLU A 529 21.73 17.79 -3.60
CA GLU A 529 21.27 19.04 -2.96
C GLU A 529 20.65 20.08 -3.92
N ARG A 530 20.22 19.64 -5.11
CA ARG A 530 19.60 20.46 -6.17
C ARG A 530 18.07 20.39 -6.14
N LEU A 531 17.48 20.75 -4.99
CA LEU A 531 16.04 20.63 -4.76
C LEU A 531 15.19 21.55 -5.64
N GLY A 532 15.71 22.75 -5.95
CA GLY A 532 15.08 23.67 -6.90
C GLY A 532 14.83 23.00 -8.25
N GLU A 533 15.81 22.29 -8.81
CA GLU A 533 15.67 21.59 -10.09
C GLU A 533 14.81 20.32 -10.00
N ALA A 534 14.80 19.65 -8.84
CA ALA A 534 13.98 18.46 -8.61
C ALA A 534 12.48 18.78 -8.45
N SER A 535 12.17 20.01 -8.04
CA SER A 535 10.84 20.44 -7.59
C SER A 535 9.72 20.21 -8.62
N GLY A 536 9.96 20.48 -9.90
CA GLY A 536 8.96 20.29 -10.95
C GLY A 536 8.58 18.82 -11.15
N ALA A 537 9.57 17.92 -11.12
CA ALA A 537 9.32 16.48 -11.21
C ALA A 537 8.63 15.95 -9.96
N ALA A 538 9.06 16.42 -8.78
CA ALA A 538 8.43 16.10 -7.50
C ALA A 538 6.97 16.55 -7.43
N LEU A 539 6.68 17.78 -7.85
CA LEU A 539 5.33 18.34 -7.88
C LEU A 539 4.42 17.57 -8.85
N LEU A 540 4.93 17.19 -10.03
CA LEU A 540 4.17 16.39 -10.98
C LEU A 540 3.81 15.00 -10.41
N ILE A 541 4.73 14.34 -9.69
CA ILE A 541 4.44 13.09 -8.99
C ILE A 541 3.30 13.30 -7.97
N VAL A 542 3.36 14.37 -7.16
CA VAL A 542 2.31 14.63 -6.16
C VAL A 542 0.96 14.94 -6.81
N ILE A 543 0.93 15.77 -7.86
CA ILE A 543 -0.31 16.08 -8.61
C ILE A 543 -0.95 14.80 -9.15
N LEU A 544 -0.15 13.94 -9.78
CA LEU A 544 -0.63 12.66 -10.32
C LEU A 544 -1.06 11.70 -9.21
N GLY A 545 -0.40 11.74 -8.04
CA GLY A 545 -0.75 10.94 -6.87
C GLY A 545 -2.08 11.33 -6.21
N VAL A 546 -2.50 12.59 -6.30
CA VAL A 546 -3.77 13.09 -5.73
C VAL A 546 -4.98 12.65 -6.57
N LEU A 547 -4.77 12.30 -7.84
CA LEU A 547 -5.82 12.03 -8.81
C LEU A 547 -6.82 10.93 -8.39
N PRO A 548 -6.40 9.75 -7.87
CA PRO A 548 -7.34 8.74 -7.39
C PRO A 548 -8.18 9.20 -6.20
N VAL A 549 -7.61 10.00 -5.29
CA VAL A 549 -8.32 10.52 -4.12
C VAL A 549 -9.50 11.38 -4.55
N VAL A 550 -9.27 12.28 -5.52
CA VAL A 550 -10.31 13.18 -6.06
C VAL A 550 -11.38 12.38 -6.83
N LEU A 551 -10.98 11.40 -7.63
CA LEU A 551 -11.91 10.59 -8.42
C LEU A 551 -12.80 9.69 -7.55
N LEU A 552 -12.22 9.05 -6.52
CA LEU A 552 -12.97 8.22 -5.55
C LEU A 552 -13.97 9.04 -4.72
N GLN A 553 -13.66 10.31 -4.45
CA GLN A 553 -14.61 11.20 -3.79
C GLN A 553 -15.82 11.52 -4.69
N ARG A 554 -15.58 11.79 -5.98
CA ARG A 554 -16.63 12.11 -6.95
C ARG A 554 -17.55 10.93 -7.27
N SER A 555 -17.05 9.69 -7.22
CA SER A 555 -17.89 8.51 -7.42
C SER A 555 -18.86 8.29 -6.26
N LYS A 556 -18.43 8.54 -5.02
CA LYS A 556 -19.30 8.45 -3.82
C LYS A 556 -20.41 9.50 -3.80
N SER A 557 -20.15 10.73 -4.28
CA SER A 557 -21.21 11.76 -4.34
C SER A 557 -22.29 11.43 -5.38
N ARG A 558 -21.90 10.89 -6.55
CA ARG A 558 -22.87 10.55 -7.61
C ARG A 558 -23.83 9.42 -7.25
N GLY A 559 -23.41 8.47 -6.42
CA GLY A 559 -24.29 7.40 -5.92
C GLY A 559 -25.28 7.85 -4.83
N ALA A 560 -25.03 9.01 -4.19
CA ALA A 560 -25.97 9.60 -3.24
C ALA A 560 -27.09 10.36 -3.98
N ASP A 561 -26.75 11.07 -5.06
CA ASP A 561 -27.71 11.85 -5.86
C ASP A 561 -28.61 10.98 -6.75
N SER A 562 -28.24 9.72 -7.04
CA SER A 562 -29.08 8.79 -7.82
C SER A 562 -30.13 8.05 -6.98
N ASN A 563 -30.08 8.18 -5.65
CA ASN A 563 -31.03 7.58 -4.70
C ASN A 563 -31.96 8.63 -4.05
N SER A 564 -31.90 9.88 -4.51
CA SER A 564 -32.86 10.95 -4.24
C SER A 564 -33.66 11.24 -5.49
#